data_AF-A0A940KK94-F1
#
_entry.id   AF-A0A940KK94-F1
#
_cell.length_a   1.000
_cell.length_b   1.000
_cell.length_c   1.000
_cell.angle_alpha   90.00
_cell.angle_beta   90.00
_cell.angle_gamma   90.00
#
_symmetry.space_group_name_H-M   'P 1'
#
loop_
_entity.id
_entity.type
_entity.pdbx_description
1 polymer ?
#
loop_
_entity_poly.entity_id
_entity_poly.type
_entity_poly.pdbx_seq_one_letter_code
_entity_poly.pdbx_strand_id
1 'polypeptide(L)' 'PMHFASAVNAPVTAIYCSTLPSFGFGPLSDKQFIVEVKENLPCRPCGLHGRKACPLGHFKCALDIQDDQLLDSLRA' A
#
# COMPACT_ATOMS: atom_id res chain seq x y z
N PRO A 1 -6.16 7.18 -8.78
CA PRO A 1 -6.22 6.19 -9.89
C PRO A 1 -6.75 4.82 -9.44
N MET A 2 -6.32 4.31 -8.28
CA MET A 2 -6.73 3.00 -7.75
C MET A 2 -8.24 2.77 -7.73
N HIS A 3 -9.03 3.69 -7.14
CA HIS A 3 -10.48 3.52 -7.06
C HIS A 3 -11.17 3.50 -8.43
N PHE A 4 -10.65 4.22 -9.43
CA PHE A 4 -11.17 4.12 -10.80
C PHE A 4 -10.90 2.75 -11.42
N ALA A 5 -9.73 2.15 -11.17
CA ALA A 5 -9.44 0.79 -11.61
C ALA A 5 -10.38 -0.22 -10.94
N SER A 6 -10.61 -0.08 -9.63
CA SER A 6 -11.61 -0.90 -8.93
C SER A 6 -13.03 -0.71 -9.44
N ALA A 7 -13.42 0.51 -9.82
CA ALA A 7 -14.77 0.79 -10.32
C ALA A 7 -15.09 0.09 -11.65
N VAL A 8 -14.07 -0.21 -12.47
CA VAL A 8 -14.22 -1.01 -13.70
C VAL A 8 -13.84 -2.48 -13.50
N ASN A 9 -13.71 -2.91 -12.25
CA ASN A 9 -13.27 -4.25 -11.83
C ASN A 9 -11.97 -4.74 -12.49
N ALA A 10 -11.05 -3.82 -12.81
CA ALA A 10 -9.72 -4.19 -13.26
C ALA A 10 -8.91 -4.75 -12.07
N PRO A 11 -8.07 -5.79 -12.25
CA PRO A 11 -7.20 -6.30 -11.19
C PRO A 11 -6.34 -5.18 -10.58
N VAL A 12 -6.28 -5.11 -9.25
CA VAL A 12 -5.54 -4.05 -8.54
C VAL A 12 -4.53 -4.64 -7.57
N THR A 13 -3.27 -4.21 -7.69
CA THR A 13 -2.30 -4.30 -6.59
C THR A 13 -2.17 -2.92 -5.95
N ALA A 14 -2.55 -2.79 -4.69
CA ALA A 14 -2.48 -1.54 -3.95
C ALA A 14 -1.29 -1.55 -2.99
N ILE A 15 -0.40 -0.56 -3.12
CA ILE A 15 0.80 -0.44 -2.30
C ILE A 15 0.58 0.63 -1.22
N TYR A 16 0.65 0.23 0.04
CA TYR A 16 0.44 1.11 1.19
C TYR A 16 1.78 1.44 1.88
N CYS A 17 2.22 2.69 1.73
CA CYS A 17 3.43 3.19 2.37
C CYS A 17 3.11 4.00 3.65
N SER A 18 2.84 5.30 3.53
CA SER A 18 2.65 6.19 4.70
C SER A 18 1.33 5.99 5.47
N THR A 19 0.34 5.35 4.86
CA THR A 19 -0.99 5.08 5.43
C THR A 19 -1.22 3.58 5.61
N LEU A 20 -2.30 3.22 6.28
CA LEU A 20 -2.68 1.83 6.55
C LEU A 20 -3.87 1.39 5.69
N PRO A 21 -3.93 0.12 5.25
CA PRO A 21 -5.12 -0.45 4.63
C PRO A 21 -6.36 -0.38 5.54
N SER A 22 -6.16 -0.48 6.86
CA SER A 22 -7.23 -0.44 7.87
C SER A 22 -8.01 0.87 7.94
N PHE A 23 -7.58 1.92 7.26
CA PHE A 23 -8.36 3.14 7.09
C PHE A 23 -9.60 2.96 6.20
N GLY A 24 -9.75 1.82 5.53
CA GLY A 24 -10.95 1.47 4.77
C GLY A 24 -10.98 2.03 3.34
N PHE A 25 -9.89 2.67 2.89
CA PHE A 25 -9.75 3.20 1.52
C PHE A 25 -9.10 2.18 0.58
N GLY A 26 -9.49 0.91 0.69
CA GLY A 26 -8.98 -0.21 -0.11
C GLY A 26 -9.45 -0.21 -1.57
N PRO A 27 -8.83 -1.01 -2.45
CA PRO A 27 -9.46 -1.43 -3.68
C PRO A 27 -10.75 -2.24 -3.41
N LEU A 28 -11.62 -2.30 -4.41
CA LEU A 28 -12.88 -3.05 -4.36
C LEU A 28 -13.04 -4.02 -5.54
N SER A 29 -11.96 -4.26 -6.31
CA SER A 29 -11.99 -5.25 -7.39
C SER A 29 -12.01 -6.67 -6.81
N ASP A 30 -12.65 -7.59 -7.52
CA ASP A 30 -12.67 -9.02 -7.18
C ASP A 30 -11.25 -9.60 -7.08
N LYS A 31 -10.35 -9.17 -7.99
CA LYS A 31 -8.94 -9.53 -7.97
C LYS A 31 -8.12 -8.37 -7.42
N GLN A 32 -7.81 -8.46 -6.14
CA GLN A 32 -7.05 -7.42 -5.44
C GLN A 32 -5.95 -7.99 -4.54
N PHE A 33 -4.84 -7.25 -4.47
CA PHE A 33 -3.71 -7.54 -3.61
C PHE A 33 -3.31 -6.29 -2.84
N ILE A 34 -3.03 -6.46 -1.55
CA ILE A 34 -2.49 -5.41 -0.70
C ILE A 34 -1.02 -5.71 -0.46
N VAL A 35 -0.16 -4.73 -0.75
CA VAL A 35 1.28 -4.80 -0.49
C VAL A 35 1.64 -3.67 0.47
N GLU A 36 2.27 -4.04 1.58
CA GLU A 36 2.78 -3.09 2.57
C GLU A 36 4.04 -3.66 3.22
N VAL A 37 4.86 -2.79 3.82
CA VAL A 37 6.01 -3.25 4.58
C VAL A 37 5.56 -4.16 5.74
N LYS A 38 6.23 -5.31 5.92
CA LYS A 38 5.92 -6.27 6.99
C LYS A 38 6.35 -5.77 8.37
N GLU A 39 7.39 -4.94 8.41
CA GLU A 39 7.88 -4.35 9.65
C GLU A 39 6.89 -3.34 10.22
N ASN A 40 6.69 -3.40 11.55
CA ASN A 40 5.92 -2.39 12.24
C ASN A 40 6.79 -1.13 12.46
N LEU A 41 6.58 -0.12 11.61
CA LEU A 41 7.33 1.12 11.68
C LEU A 41 6.65 2.11 12.65
N PRO A 42 7.37 2.65 13.65
CA PRO A 42 6.77 3.55 14.66
C PRO A 42 6.27 4.88 14.06
N CYS A 43 6.71 5.24 12.86
CA CYS A 43 6.20 6.40 12.13
C CYS A 43 4.90 6.15 11.37
N ARG A 44 4.40 4.91 11.32
CA ARG A 44 3.29 4.49 10.45
C ARG A 44 2.03 4.19 11.29
N PRO A 45 0.87 4.80 10.98
CA PRO A 45 0.62 5.74 9.88
C PRO A 45 1.27 7.11 10.15
N CYS A 46 1.75 7.77 9.10
CA CYS A 46 2.33 9.12 9.22
C CYS A 46 1.25 10.22 9.46
N GLY A 47 -0.02 9.86 9.26
CA GLY A 47 -1.22 10.70 9.36
C GLY A 47 -2.35 10.12 8.51
N LEU A 48 -3.53 10.74 8.50
CA LEU A 48 -4.70 10.28 7.73
C LEU A 48 -4.43 10.22 6.21
N HIS A 49 -3.67 11.19 5.69
CA HIS A 49 -3.32 11.31 4.27
C HIS A 49 -1.81 11.19 4.01
N GLY A 50 -1.05 10.62 4.97
CA GLY A 50 0.41 10.60 4.92
C GLY A 50 1.04 11.99 5.14
N ARG A 51 2.32 12.13 4.76
CA ARG A 51 3.10 13.37 4.87
C ARG A 51 4.04 13.51 3.68
N LYS A 52 4.49 14.74 3.39
CA LYS A 52 5.51 15.00 2.35
C LYS A 52 6.85 14.33 2.64
N ALA A 53 7.21 14.17 3.91
CA ALA A 53 8.41 13.48 4.37
C ALA A 53 8.09 12.65 5.62
N CYS A 54 8.80 11.55 5.80
CA CYS A 54 8.70 10.76 7.03
C CYS A 54 9.15 11.59 8.24
N PRO A 55 8.42 11.56 9.37
CA PRO A 55 8.83 12.27 10.57
C PRO A 55 10.14 11.76 11.18
N LEU A 56 10.60 10.57 10.79
CA LEU A 56 11.86 9.96 11.25
C LEU A 56 12.99 10.04 10.21
N GLY A 57 12.81 10.78 9.11
CA GLY A 57 13.90 11.08 8.14
C GLY A 57 14.26 9.97 7.15
N HIS A 58 13.43 8.93 7.00
CA HIS A 58 13.67 7.81 6.08
C HIS A 58 12.46 7.53 5.16
N PHE A 59 12.53 6.53 4.28
CA PHE A 59 11.36 6.07 3.50
C PHE A 59 11.17 4.54 3.50
N LYS A 60 11.50 3.93 4.63
CA LYS A 60 11.39 2.48 4.90
C LYS A 60 10.05 1.85 4.52
N CYS A 61 8.93 2.54 4.74
CA CYS A 61 7.60 2.01 4.41
C CYS A 61 7.38 1.74 2.92
N ALA A 62 8.23 2.28 2.04
CA ALA A 62 8.25 1.96 0.61
C ALA A 62 9.50 1.14 0.23
N LEU A 63 10.67 1.51 0.75
CA LEU A 63 11.96 0.94 0.33
C LEU A 63 12.22 -0.47 0.90
N ASP A 64 11.59 -0.83 2.01
CA ASP A 64 11.80 -2.14 2.64
C ASP A 64 10.76 -3.18 2.15
N ILE A 65 9.84 -2.77 1.25
CA ILE A 65 8.94 -3.70 0.56
C ILE A 65 9.79 -4.59 -0.36
N GLN A 66 9.78 -5.88 -0.07
CA GLN A 66 10.46 -6.89 -0.86
C GLN A 66 9.75 -7.14 -2.20
N ASP A 67 10.53 -7.37 -3.25
CA ASP A 67 10.04 -7.58 -4.63
C ASP A 67 9.11 -8.79 -4.75
N ASP A 68 9.32 -9.83 -3.93
CA ASP A 68 8.48 -11.03 -3.89
C ASP A 68 7.00 -10.71 -3.65
N GLN A 69 6.71 -9.77 -2.75
CA GLN A 69 5.34 -9.32 -2.44
C GLN A 69 4.63 -8.72 -3.67
N LEU A 70 5.39 -8.07 -4.55
CA LEU A 70 4.86 -7.52 -5.80
C LEU A 70 4.73 -8.61 -6.88
N LEU A 71 5.72 -9.48 -6.99
CA LEU A 71 5.71 -10.56 -7.99
C LEU A 71 4.58 -11.57 -7.75
N ASP A 72 4.22 -11.81 -6.50
CA ASP A 72 3.14 -12.73 -6.15
C ASP A 72 1.78 -12.26 -6.67
N SER A 73 1.54 -10.94 -6.77
CA SER A 73 0.27 -10.42 -7.31
C SER A 73 0.09 -10.64 -8.81
N LEU A 74 1.18 -10.87 -9.54
CA LEU A 74 1.17 -11.16 -10.98
C LEU A 74 0.94 -12.64 -11.30
N ARG A 75 1.19 -13.53 -10.34
CA ARG A 75 1.13 -14.99 -10.51
C ARG A 75 -0.22 -15.59 -10.11
N ALA A 76 -0.98 -14.88 -9.28
CA ALA A 76 -2.32 -15.24 -8.85
C ALA A 76 -3.37 -14.88 -9.91
#